data_AF-A0A1L8DT90-F1
#
_entry.id   AF-A0A1L8DT90-F1
#
_cell.length_a   1.000
_cell.length_b   1.000
_cell.length_c   1.000
_cell.angle_alpha   90.00
_cell.angle_beta   90.00
_cell.angle_gamma   90.00
#
_symmetry.space_group_name_H-M   'P 1'
#
loop_
_entity.id
_entity.type
_entity.pdbx_description
1 polymer ?
#
loop_
_entity_poly.entity_id
_entity_poly.type
_entity_poly.pdbx_seq_one_letter_code
_entity_poly.pdbx_strand_id
1 'polypeptide(L)'
;MPLCAHKRTPTSVFRDISYQNQIGERIKSRLATSTKDSKAFVQNLSLYRRLQAHRGCVNTVTWNDRGNYILSGSDDQTLVVTNPFTANELVKCKTGHRANIFSAKFMPYTGDQEVVSCSGDGYVIYTVLQSTDVCNTANISEFNCHSNSTTYEVLTIPQEPRCFMSCGEDGTVRLFDLRKLSNCHKMCCKENIVIMSPSSITAMCMSPTSQNYIAVGSSDSHIRIYDRRFLSYIDFTSGGDQNTVPVKAFTIPSLEKRPFRVTSVSYSADGTQLLVSYSSDHLYLFDISRNGVDVMPLNDKVKRKMNRHENADPPPVRRLRLRGDWSDTGPNARPEREVMDNGGASTGQVRPILQATMMNRMTEVISRMLADPRTRANLSLLSHLGQQANPTNTDEQRQQNEAGPSSGAPPHPNGSKNARDHDANYTSDDDDDEKPSQQLSDTYQEDMEENINYDYLLMKFTGHRNARTMIKEASFWGDEYIMSGSDCGHVFCWERATGKLVMLMEADHHVVNCIQPHPTLPYLATSGIDYDVKIWAPFQCNDDEEIQHFDEEKAQRLMERNAVMLEETKDTITVPAAVMIRMLACIHSFRNRNRGNIARIDDEDD
;
A
#
# COMPACT_ATOMS: atom_id res chain seq x y z
N MET A 1 -46.63 -4.54 -29.20
CA MET A 1 -45.51 -4.68 -28.25
C MET A 1 -45.82 -3.82 -27.03
N PRO A 2 -45.61 -4.28 -25.79
CA PRO A 2 -45.84 -3.46 -24.61
C PRO A 2 -44.83 -2.32 -24.52
N LEU A 3 -45.25 -1.17 -24.00
CA LEU A 3 -44.38 -0.02 -23.75
C LEU A 3 -43.46 -0.31 -22.57
N CYS A 4 -42.16 -0.09 -22.73
CA CYS A 4 -41.20 -0.26 -21.64
C CYS A 4 -41.38 0.86 -20.61
N ALA A 5 -41.97 0.53 -19.46
CA ALA A 5 -42.23 1.49 -18.40
C ALA A 5 -40.91 2.12 -17.91
N HIS A 6 -40.82 3.44 -18.03
CA HIS A 6 -39.71 4.19 -17.43
C HIS A 6 -39.80 4.06 -15.91
N LYS A 7 -38.99 3.17 -15.31
CA LYS A 7 -38.75 3.18 -13.87
C LYS A 7 -38.30 4.59 -13.49
N ARG A 8 -39.07 5.26 -12.62
CA ARG A 8 -38.69 6.58 -12.10
C ARG A 8 -37.30 6.46 -11.50
N THR A 9 -36.37 7.34 -11.88
CA THR A 9 -35.08 7.44 -11.19
C THR A 9 -35.34 7.75 -9.72
N PRO A 10 -34.81 6.98 -8.76
CA PRO A 10 -35.11 7.19 -7.35
C PRO A 10 -34.58 8.56 -6.91
N THR A 11 -35.50 9.47 -6.61
CA THR A 11 -35.20 10.83 -6.15
C THR A 11 -34.83 10.78 -4.68
N SER A 12 -33.55 11.00 -4.35
CA SER A 12 -33.15 11.14 -2.94
C SER A 12 -33.78 12.39 -2.37
N VAL A 13 -34.71 12.20 -1.43
CA VAL A 13 -35.47 13.26 -0.75
C VAL A 13 -34.54 14.33 -0.16
N PHE A 14 -33.35 13.93 0.30
CA PHE A 14 -32.33 14.86 0.81
C PHE A 14 -31.81 15.84 -0.24
N ARG A 15 -31.69 15.43 -1.51
CA ARG A 15 -31.23 16.32 -2.58
C ARG A 15 -32.26 17.41 -2.84
N ASP A 16 -33.54 17.04 -2.97
CA ASP A 16 -34.59 18.01 -3.25
C ASP A 16 -34.77 18.99 -2.07
N ILE A 17 -34.69 18.51 -0.82
CA ILE A 17 -34.73 19.37 0.38
C ILE A 17 -33.50 20.30 0.47
N SER A 18 -32.28 19.82 0.18
CA SER A 18 -31.04 20.60 0.36
C SER A 18 -30.74 21.59 -0.77
N TYR A 19 -31.22 21.32 -1.99
CA TYR A 19 -31.09 22.23 -3.14
C TYR A 19 -32.32 23.14 -3.33
N GLN A 20 -33.43 22.93 -2.60
CA GLN A 20 -34.47 23.95 -2.47
C GLN A 20 -33.93 25.17 -1.69
N ASN A 21 -33.85 26.31 -2.37
CA ASN A 21 -33.17 27.56 -1.93
C ASN A 21 -33.85 28.30 -0.75
N GLN A 22 -34.55 27.59 0.14
CA GLN A 22 -35.29 28.16 1.28
C GLN A 22 -34.72 27.74 2.65
N ILE A 23 -33.81 26.75 2.69
CA ILE A 23 -33.16 26.29 3.93
C ILE A 23 -31.79 26.97 4.10
N GLY A 24 -31.57 27.61 5.24
CA GLY A 24 -30.28 28.26 5.54
C GLY A 24 -29.15 27.26 5.81
N GLU A 25 -27.92 27.61 5.45
CA GLU A 25 -26.75 26.70 5.49
C GLU A 25 -26.50 26.03 6.85
N ARG A 26 -26.75 26.73 7.97
CA ARG A 26 -26.64 26.15 9.33
C ARG A 26 -27.63 24.99 9.57
N ILE A 27 -28.79 25.02 8.90
CA ILE A 27 -29.78 23.94 8.97
C ILE A 27 -29.38 22.81 8.01
N LYS A 28 -28.90 23.13 6.78
CA LYS A 28 -28.36 22.12 5.85
C LYS A 28 -27.21 21.33 6.47
N SER A 29 -26.26 22.01 7.11
CA SER A 29 -25.14 21.38 7.83
C SER A 29 -25.62 20.47 8.97
N ARG A 30 -26.55 20.93 9.82
CA ARG A 30 -27.12 20.10 10.88
C ARG A 30 -27.88 18.89 10.36
N LEU A 31 -28.62 19.03 9.27
CA LEU A 31 -29.32 17.93 8.61
C LEU A 31 -28.33 16.93 7.99
N ALA A 32 -27.25 17.40 7.37
CA ALA A 32 -26.16 16.58 6.84
C ALA A 32 -25.47 15.75 7.94
N THR A 33 -25.06 16.37 9.05
CA THR A 33 -24.51 15.68 10.22
C THR A 33 -25.51 14.65 10.76
N SER A 34 -26.72 15.09 11.15
CA SER A 34 -27.78 14.24 11.69
C SER A 34 -28.24 13.10 10.77
N THR A 35 -28.02 13.19 9.46
CA THR A 35 -28.33 12.10 8.51
C THR A 35 -27.17 11.14 8.30
N LYS A 36 -25.92 11.59 8.45
CA LYS A 36 -24.75 10.69 8.48
C LYS A 36 -24.65 9.91 9.78
N ASP A 37 -24.92 10.56 10.92
CA ASP A 37 -24.82 9.97 12.27
C ASP A 37 -26.02 9.08 12.65
N SER A 38 -27.06 9.03 11.82
CA SER A 38 -28.21 8.16 12.02
C SER A 38 -27.98 6.75 11.49
N LYS A 39 -27.98 5.75 12.40
CA LYS A 39 -27.87 4.33 12.06
C LYS A 39 -28.89 3.89 11.00
N ALA A 40 -30.11 4.42 11.05
CA ALA A 40 -31.15 4.09 10.07
C ALA A 40 -30.80 4.57 8.66
N PHE A 41 -30.18 5.74 8.50
CA PHE A 41 -29.73 6.21 7.18
C PHE A 41 -28.46 5.51 6.70
N VAL A 42 -27.58 5.08 7.62
CA VAL A 42 -26.43 4.21 7.30
C VAL A 42 -26.88 2.83 6.81
N GLN A 43 -27.86 2.19 7.47
CA GLN A 43 -28.37 0.88 7.08
C GLN A 43 -29.22 0.93 5.80
N ASN A 44 -29.90 2.06 5.54
CA ASN A 44 -30.65 2.30 4.30
C ASN A 44 -29.78 2.74 3.10
N LEU A 45 -28.44 2.77 3.22
CA LEU A 45 -27.55 3.07 2.10
C LEU A 45 -27.64 1.96 1.04
N SER A 46 -28.19 2.30 -0.12
CA SER A 46 -28.25 1.39 -1.27
C SER A 46 -27.80 2.09 -2.57
N LEU A 47 -27.57 1.29 -3.61
CA LEU A 47 -26.92 1.72 -4.85
C LEU A 47 -27.81 2.70 -5.63
N TYR A 48 -27.51 3.99 -5.54
CA TYR A 48 -28.18 5.04 -6.32
C TYR A 48 -27.85 4.92 -7.82
N ARG A 49 -26.57 4.74 -8.15
CA ARG A 49 -26.09 4.82 -9.53
C ARG A 49 -24.73 4.15 -9.73
N ARG A 50 -24.52 3.58 -10.93
CA ARG A 50 -23.20 3.20 -11.46
C ARG A 50 -22.77 4.18 -12.55
N LEU A 51 -21.52 4.63 -12.52
CA LEU A 51 -20.91 5.57 -13.46
C LEU A 51 -19.85 4.82 -14.28
N GLN A 52 -20.15 4.49 -15.54
CA GLN A 52 -19.31 3.65 -16.42
C GLN A 52 -18.16 4.44 -17.06
N ALA A 53 -17.42 5.17 -16.23
CA ALA A 53 -16.43 6.17 -16.66
C ALA A 53 -15.13 5.58 -17.23
N HIS A 54 -14.77 4.33 -16.91
CA HIS A 54 -13.44 3.79 -17.18
C HIS A 54 -13.45 2.42 -17.88
N ARG A 55 -12.26 1.96 -18.29
CA ARG A 55 -12.01 0.65 -18.94
C ARG A 55 -10.97 -0.22 -18.20
N GLY A 56 -10.56 0.21 -17.01
CA GLY A 56 -9.67 -0.52 -16.09
C GLY A 56 -10.07 -0.21 -14.64
N CYS A 57 -9.34 -0.74 -13.66
CA CYS A 57 -9.65 -0.53 -12.24
C CYS A 57 -9.65 0.97 -11.91
N VAL A 58 -10.48 1.40 -10.97
CA VAL A 58 -10.60 2.82 -10.59
C VAL A 58 -10.03 3.00 -9.18
N ASN A 59 -8.75 3.37 -9.17
CA ASN A 59 -7.88 3.38 -7.99
C ASN A 59 -7.97 4.68 -7.17
N THR A 60 -8.58 5.73 -7.73
CA THR A 60 -8.79 7.00 -7.06
C THR A 60 -10.14 7.59 -7.43
N VAL A 61 -10.83 8.08 -6.41
CA VAL A 61 -12.05 8.89 -6.48
C VAL A 61 -11.85 10.09 -5.57
N THR A 62 -12.36 11.25 -5.94
CA THR A 62 -12.50 12.38 -5.00
C THR A 62 -13.67 13.25 -5.41
N TRP A 63 -14.44 13.73 -4.44
CA TRP A 63 -15.41 14.80 -4.66
C TRP A 63 -14.70 16.15 -4.82
N ASN A 64 -15.28 17.08 -5.56
CA ASN A 64 -14.89 18.49 -5.47
C ASN A 64 -15.41 19.12 -4.18
N ASP A 65 -14.86 20.28 -3.79
CA ASP A 65 -15.19 20.99 -2.53
C ASP A 65 -16.71 21.23 -2.34
N ARG A 66 -17.46 21.32 -3.45
CA ARG A 66 -18.91 21.55 -3.48
C ARG A 66 -19.76 20.26 -3.46
N GLY A 67 -19.17 19.08 -3.66
CA GLY A 67 -19.90 17.81 -3.80
C GLY A 67 -20.71 17.67 -5.10
N ASN A 68 -20.56 18.57 -6.07
CA ASN A 68 -21.31 18.56 -7.33
C ASN A 68 -20.71 17.58 -8.37
N TYR A 69 -19.40 17.32 -8.29
CA TYR A 69 -18.64 16.55 -9.26
C TYR A 69 -17.71 15.55 -8.57
N ILE A 70 -17.42 14.47 -9.26
CA ILE A 70 -16.39 13.50 -8.90
C ILE A 70 -15.30 13.51 -9.96
N LEU A 71 -14.06 13.54 -9.51
CA LEU A 71 -12.88 13.16 -10.30
C LEU A 71 -12.58 11.68 -10.01
N SER A 72 -12.43 10.88 -11.06
CA SER A 72 -11.96 9.49 -10.98
C SER A 72 -10.73 9.28 -11.86
N GLY A 73 -9.87 8.35 -11.44
CA GLY A 73 -8.63 7.98 -12.16
C GLY A 73 -8.39 6.48 -12.16
N SER A 74 -7.86 5.96 -13.26
CA SER A 74 -7.88 4.53 -13.58
C SER A 74 -6.57 4.00 -14.17
N ASP A 75 -6.44 2.68 -14.18
CA ASP A 75 -5.47 1.92 -14.97
C ASP A 75 -5.51 2.24 -16.47
N ASP A 76 -6.64 2.72 -17.01
CA ASP A 76 -6.78 3.10 -18.42
C ASP A 76 -6.04 4.40 -18.80
N GLN A 77 -5.25 4.95 -17.87
CA GLN A 77 -4.46 6.19 -18.00
C GLN A 77 -5.32 7.45 -18.19
N THR A 78 -6.64 7.36 -17.99
CA THR A 78 -7.53 8.52 -18.07
C THR A 78 -7.94 9.03 -16.69
N LEU A 79 -8.12 10.35 -16.62
CA LEU A 79 -8.92 11.03 -15.61
C LEU A 79 -10.28 11.35 -16.22
N VAL A 80 -11.35 11.18 -15.45
CA VAL A 80 -12.70 11.58 -15.85
C VAL A 80 -13.32 12.42 -14.75
N VAL A 81 -13.97 13.52 -15.13
CA VAL A 81 -14.83 14.30 -14.24
C VAL A 81 -16.29 14.07 -14.61
N THR A 82 -17.09 13.63 -13.65
CA THR A 82 -18.47 13.18 -13.84
C THR A 82 -19.42 13.89 -12.88
N ASN A 83 -20.63 14.21 -13.32
CA ASN A 83 -21.74 14.57 -12.43
C ASN A 83 -22.42 13.28 -11.92
N PRO A 84 -22.28 12.92 -10.64
CA PRO A 84 -22.79 11.65 -10.12
C PRO A 84 -24.32 11.59 -10.03
N PHE A 85 -25.01 12.73 -10.10
CA PHE A 85 -26.46 12.79 -10.01
C PHE A 85 -27.14 12.61 -11.37
N THR A 86 -26.57 13.19 -12.44
CA THR A 86 -27.10 13.05 -13.81
C THR A 86 -26.50 11.88 -14.59
N ALA A 87 -25.36 11.33 -14.15
CA ALA A 87 -24.51 10.38 -14.87
C ALA A 87 -23.68 10.97 -16.04
N ASN A 88 -23.67 12.30 -16.22
CA ASN A 88 -22.97 12.92 -17.34
C ASN A 88 -21.46 12.99 -17.07
N GLU A 89 -20.64 12.37 -17.93
CA GLU A 89 -19.22 12.72 -18.08
C GLU A 89 -19.13 14.17 -18.58
N LEU A 90 -18.28 14.98 -17.94
CA LEU A 90 -18.09 16.42 -18.20
C LEU A 90 -16.76 16.68 -18.94
N VAL A 91 -15.72 15.94 -18.55
CA VAL A 91 -14.39 15.96 -19.17
C VAL A 91 -13.81 14.54 -19.11
N LYS A 92 -13.26 14.07 -20.24
CA LYS A 92 -12.45 12.87 -20.35
C LYS A 92 -11.03 13.25 -20.76
N CYS A 93 -10.02 12.80 -20.03
CA CYS A 93 -8.65 13.30 -20.16
C CYS A 93 -7.67 12.13 -20.15
N LYS A 94 -7.13 11.74 -21.33
CA LYS A 94 -6.04 10.74 -21.39
C LYS A 94 -4.70 11.36 -21.01
N THR A 95 -4.27 11.10 -19.77
CA THR A 95 -3.04 11.67 -19.20
C THR A 95 -1.77 11.17 -19.87
N GLY A 96 -0.64 11.83 -19.58
CA GLY A 96 0.71 11.38 -19.98
C GLY A 96 1.28 10.21 -19.16
N HIS A 97 0.56 9.72 -18.14
CA HIS A 97 0.97 8.59 -17.31
C HIS A 97 1.09 7.30 -18.14
N ARG A 98 2.15 6.53 -17.94
CA ARG A 98 2.38 5.25 -18.64
C ARG A 98 2.05 4.02 -17.79
N ALA A 99 1.61 4.23 -16.56
CA ALA A 99 1.13 3.20 -15.65
C ALA A 99 -0.16 3.67 -14.95
N ASN A 100 -0.63 2.83 -14.03
CA ASN A 100 -1.86 3.02 -13.27
C ASN A 100 -1.81 4.33 -12.47
N ILE A 101 -2.85 5.15 -12.62
CA ILE A 101 -3.07 6.31 -11.74
C ILE A 101 -3.43 5.76 -10.35
N PHE A 102 -2.75 6.21 -9.29
CA PHE A 102 -3.00 5.77 -7.90
C PHE A 102 -3.73 6.81 -7.06
N SER A 103 -3.51 8.10 -7.30
CA SER A 103 -4.22 9.18 -6.61
C SER A 103 -4.42 10.36 -7.56
N ALA A 104 -5.57 11.03 -7.46
CA ALA A 104 -5.88 12.25 -8.18
C ALA A 104 -6.80 13.16 -7.35
N LYS A 105 -6.51 14.47 -7.34
CA LYS A 105 -7.22 15.47 -6.54
C LYS A 105 -7.45 16.77 -7.33
N PHE A 106 -8.55 17.47 -7.05
CA PHE A 106 -8.78 18.83 -7.54
C PHE A 106 -7.82 19.82 -6.86
N MET A 107 -7.32 20.80 -7.62
CA MET A 107 -6.58 21.94 -7.05
C MET A 107 -7.58 22.97 -6.49
N PRO A 108 -7.42 23.42 -5.22
CA PRO A 108 -8.39 24.29 -4.57
C PRO A 108 -8.41 25.69 -5.22
N TYR A 109 -9.57 26.36 -5.17
CA TYR A 109 -9.83 27.68 -5.79
C TYR A 109 -9.73 27.76 -7.32
N THR A 110 -9.52 26.64 -8.03
CA THR A 110 -9.37 26.61 -9.50
C THR A 110 -10.69 26.47 -10.26
N GLY A 111 -11.83 26.56 -9.57
CA GLY A 111 -13.16 26.44 -10.18
C GLY A 111 -13.48 25.04 -10.71
N ASP A 112 -12.87 24.01 -10.10
CA ASP A 112 -12.95 22.60 -10.52
C ASP A 112 -12.24 22.29 -11.88
N GLN A 113 -11.38 23.21 -12.37
CA GLN A 113 -10.73 23.12 -13.69
C GLN A 113 -9.26 22.63 -13.67
N GLU A 114 -8.54 22.72 -12.55
CA GLU A 114 -7.16 22.24 -12.46
C GLU A 114 -7.09 21.02 -11.53
N VAL A 115 -6.36 19.97 -11.93
CA VAL A 115 -6.22 18.72 -11.16
C VAL A 115 -4.76 18.28 -11.08
N VAL A 116 -4.41 17.52 -10.04
CA VAL A 116 -3.14 16.81 -9.90
C VAL A 116 -3.37 15.32 -9.80
N SER A 117 -2.43 14.52 -10.30
CA SER A 117 -2.50 13.06 -10.32
C SER A 117 -1.11 12.42 -10.26
N CYS A 118 -1.00 11.23 -9.68
CA CYS A 118 0.25 10.46 -9.65
C CYS A 118 0.05 8.99 -10.04
N SER A 119 1.12 8.37 -10.50
CA SER A 119 1.11 7.06 -11.16
C SER A 119 2.22 6.13 -10.68
N GLY A 120 2.01 4.83 -10.91
CA GLY A 120 2.99 3.77 -10.66
C GLY A 120 4.33 3.90 -11.39
N ASP A 121 4.40 4.70 -12.46
CA ASP A 121 5.63 5.01 -13.21
C ASP A 121 6.48 6.14 -12.58
N GLY A 122 6.05 6.69 -11.43
CA GLY A 122 6.76 7.72 -10.69
C GLY A 122 6.48 9.16 -11.13
N TYR A 123 5.66 9.34 -12.17
CA TYR A 123 5.26 10.66 -12.63
C TYR A 123 4.17 11.23 -11.72
N VAL A 124 4.34 12.52 -11.39
CA VAL A 124 3.25 13.38 -10.95
C VAL A 124 2.91 14.32 -12.10
N ILE A 125 1.63 14.46 -12.39
CA ILE A 125 1.13 15.26 -13.51
C ILE A 125 0.04 16.20 -12.99
N TYR A 126 0.29 17.50 -13.17
CA TYR A 126 -0.73 18.54 -13.09
C TYR A 126 -1.36 18.74 -14.47
N THR A 127 -2.68 18.89 -14.51
CA THR A 127 -3.46 19.01 -15.75
C THR A 127 -4.51 20.10 -15.63
N VAL A 128 -4.56 21.00 -16.60
CA VAL A 128 -5.69 21.92 -16.82
C VAL A 128 -6.75 21.20 -17.65
N LEU A 129 -7.92 20.95 -17.05
CA LEU A 129 -9.07 20.35 -17.70
C LEU A 129 -9.73 21.35 -18.65
N GLN A 130 -9.99 20.92 -19.88
CA GLN A 130 -10.77 21.64 -20.87
C GLN A 130 -11.93 20.75 -21.33
N SER A 131 -13.03 21.33 -21.81
CA SER A 131 -14.27 20.63 -22.20
C SER A 131 -14.16 19.83 -23.52
N THR A 132 -12.99 19.25 -23.80
CA THR A 132 -12.63 18.54 -25.02
C THR A 132 -11.90 17.24 -24.65
N ASP A 133 -12.28 16.11 -25.27
CA ASP A 133 -11.82 14.75 -24.90
C ASP A 133 -10.31 14.47 -25.08
N VAL A 134 -9.56 15.47 -25.57
CA VAL A 134 -8.11 15.42 -25.74
C VAL A 134 -7.48 16.55 -24.94
N CYS A 135 -6.85 16.22 -23.81
CA CYS A 135 -5.95 17.14 -23.12
C CYS A 135 -4.69 17.36 -23.98
N ASN A 136 -4.55 18.57 -24.52
CA ASN A 136 -3.36 18.98 -25.27
C ASN A 136 -2.13 18.97 -24.35
N THR A 137 -0.95 18.64 -24.87
CA THR A 137 0.31 18.64 -24.10
C THR A 137 0.63 20.02 -23.51
N ALA A 138 0.16 21.10 -24.13
CA ALA A 138 0.24 22.47 -23.62
C ALA A 138 -0.53 22.71 -22.30
N ASN A 139 -1.47 21.83 -21.94
CA ASN A 139 -2.29 21.93 -20.72
C ASN A 139 -1.71 21.12 -19.54
N ILE A 140 -0.54 20.51 -19.71
CA ILE A 140 0.00 19.46 -18.83
C ILE A 140 1.37 19.87 -18.28
N SER A 141 1.64 19.54 -17.02
CA SER A 141 2.93 19.76 -16.36
C SER A 141 3.41 18.47 -15.70
N GLU A 142 4.49 17.89 -16.23
CA GLU A 142 5.02 16.59 -15.80
C GLU A 142 6.20 16.73 -14.83
N PHE A 143 6.22 15.89 -13.78
CA PHE A 143 7.27 15.86 -12.76
C PHE A 143 7.72 14.41 -12.48
N ASN A 144 8.87 14.01 -13.03
CA ASN A 144 9.53 12.71 -12.79
C ASN A 144 10.51 12.76 -11.60
N CYS A 145 10.09 13.41 -10.50
CA CYS A 145 10.98 13.66 -9.37
C CYS A 145 11.20 12.42 -8.49
N HIS A 146 10.20 11.55 -8.33
CA HIS A 146 10.28 10.26 -7.65
C HIS A 146 10.94 9.20 -8.56
N SER A 147 12.10 9.53 -9.15
CA SER A 147 12.63 8.90 -10.37
C SER A 147 12.69 7.37 -10.31
N ASN A 148 11.95 6.70 -11.21
CA ASN A 148 11.82 5.24 -11.33
C ASN A 148 11.26 4.52 -10.08
N SER A 149 10.61 5.25 -9.17
CA SER A 149 9.91 4.70 -7.99
C SER A 149 8.42 5.01 -8.09
N THR A 150 7.54 4.14 -7.58
CA THR A 150 6.09 4.39 -7.60
C THR A 150 5.71 5.58 -6.72
N THR A 151 4.95 6.53 -7.25
CA THR A 151 4.31 7.60 -6.48
C THR A 151 2.92 7.14 -6.05
N TYR A 152 2.65 7.13 -4.74
CA TYR A 152 1.41 6.56 -4.18
C TYR A 152 0.28 7.57 -4.03
N GLU A 153 0.57 8.76 -3.50
CA GLU A 153 -0.46 9.76 -3.21
C GLU A 153 -0.04 11.19 -3.54
N VAL A 154 -1.01 12.01 -3.98
CA VAL A 154 -0.94 13.47 -4.09
C VAL A 154 -1.91 14.12 -3.11
N LEU A 155 -1.44 15.18 -2.45
CA LEU A 155 -2.17 15.96 -1.45
C LEU A 155 -2.14 17.44 -1.83
N THR A 156 -3.30 18.07 -2.00
CA THR A 156 -3.41 19.50 -2.28
C THR A 156 -3.50 20.31 -0.98
N ILE A 157 -3.08 21.58 -1.02
CA ILE A 157 -3.04 22.43 0.18
C ILE A 157 -4.26 23.38 0.19
N PRO A 158 -5.23 23.24 1.13
CA PRO A 158 -6.54 23.91 1.07
C PRO A 158 -6.57 25.45 1.06
N GLN A 159 -5.43 26.14 1.12
CA GLN A 159 -5.31 27.61 0.99
C GLN A 159 -4.24 28.03 -0.03
N GLU A 160 -3.55 27.10 -0.69
CA GLU A 160 -2.45 27.39 -1.63
C GLU A 160 -2.77 26.79 -3.01
N PRO A 161 -3.49 27.52 -3.89
CA PRO A 161 -4.06 26.97 -5.15
C PRO A 161 -3.03 26.53 -6.20
N ARG A 162 -1.73 26.79 -5.95
CA ARG A 162 -0.63 26.41 -6.84
C ARG A 162 0.47 25.61 -6.12
N CYS A 163 0.15 25.06 -4.95
CA CYS A 163 1.05 24.19 -4.17
C CYS A 163 0.39 22.83 -3.92
N PHE A 164 1.13 21.74 -4.14
CA PHE A 164 0.70 20.38 -3.81
C PHE A 164 1.90 19.55 -3.35
N MET A 165 1.61 18.44 -2.67
CA MET A 165 2.61 17.49 -2.17
C MET A 165 2.41 16.12 -2.80
N SER A 166 3.48 15.33 -2.96
CA SER A 166 3.41 13.92 -3.35
C SER A 166 4.33 13.04 -2.52
N CYS A 167 4.00 11.76 -2.40
CA CYS A 167 4.82 10.76 -1.72
C CYS A 167 4.97 9.45 -2.52
N GLY A 168 6.04 8.71 -2.28
CA GLY A 168 6.33 7.49 -3.04
C GLY A 168 7.25 6.47 -2.36
N GLU A 169 7.52 5.41 -3.12
CA GLU A 169 8.38 4.28 -2.72
C GLU A 169 9.83 4.72 -2.43
N ASP A 170 10.27 5.88 -2.93
CA ASP A 170 11.57 6.51 -2.58
C ASP A 170 11.65 7.01 -1.13
N GLY A 171 10.56 6.93 -0.34
CA GLY A 171 10.55 7.33 1.07
C GLY A 171 10.54 8.84 1.28
N THR A 172 10.27 9.63 0.24
CA THR A 172 10.22 11.09 0.31
C THR A 172 8.78 11.63 0.28
N VAL A 173 8.56 12.78 0.92
CA VAL A 173 7.47 13.70 0.54
C VAL A 173 8.08 14.92 -0.13
N ARG A 174 7.49 15.35 -1.24
CA ARG A 174 7.96 16.46 -2.06
C ARG A 174 6.89 17.54 -2.17
N LEU A 175 7.30 18.81 -2.10
CA LEU A 175 6.42 19.99 -2.21
C LEU A 175 6.67 20.73 -3.52
N PHE A 176 5.66 20.75 -4.39
CA PHE A 176 5.70 21.41 -5.69
C PHE A 176 5.00 22.76 -5.63
N ASP A 177 5.67 23.80 -6.12
CA ASP A 177 5.11 25.14 -6.29
C ASP A 177 5.07 25.47 -7.79
N LEU A 178 3.87 25.44 -8.37
CA LEU A 178 3.62 25.66 -9.80
C LEU A 178 3.94 27.08 -10.26
N ARG A 179 4.22 28.01 -9.34
CA ARG A 179 4.71 29.37 -9.65
C ARG A 179 6.23 29.40 -9.88
N LYS A 180 6.95 28.37 -9.40
CA LYS A 180 8.41 28.24 -9.51
C LYS A 180 8.84 27.18 -10.52
N LEU A 181 8.04 26.13 -10.70
CA LEU A 181 8.40 24.95 -11.48
C LEU A 181 7.22 24.48 -12.35
N SER A 182 7.39 24.51 -13.67
CA SER A 182 6.37 24.10 -14.66
C SER A 182 6.54 22.67 -15.20
N ASN A 183 7.70 22.06 -15.00
CA ASN A 183 7.98 20.64 -15.25
C ASN A 183 9.28 20.25 -14.55
N CYS A 184 9.54 18.94 -14.39
CA CYS A 184 10.86 18.45 -14.04
C CYS A 184 11.10 17.03 -14.55
N HIS A 185 12.16 16.87 -15.35
CA HIS A 185 12.61 15.58 -15.89
C HIS A 185 14.01 15.19 -15.39
N LYS A 186 14.48 15.80 -14.29
CA LYS A 186 15.80 15.50 -13.69
C LYS A 186 15.80 14.10 -13.09
N MET A 187 16.65 13.21 -13.61
CA MET A 187 16.89 11.90 -13.00
C MET A 187 17.51 12.05 -11.61
N CYS A 188 17.00 11.29 -10.65
CA CYS A 188 17.37 11.36 -9.22
C CYS A 188 17.25 12.78 -8.66
N CYS A 189 16.18 13.50 -9.04
CA CYS A 189 15.89 14.83 -8.53
C CYS A 189 15.89 14.86 -6.99
N LYS A 190 16.72 15.72 -6.39
CA LYS A 190 16.73 15.97 -4.94
C LYS A 190 16.05 17.27 -4.53
N GLU A 191 15.72 18.11 -5.50
CA GLU A 191 14.92 19.32 -5.30
C GLU A 191 13.51 18.96 -4.80
N ASN A 192 12.87 19.92 -4.14
CA ASN A 192 11.51 19.83 -3.59
C ASN A 192 11.27 18.80 -2.48
N ILE A 193 12.25 17.98 -2.08
CA ILE A 193 12.11 17.05 -0.93
C ILE A 193 11.96 17.86 0.36
N VAL A 194 10.87 17.62 1.10
CA VAL A 194 10.52 18.31 2.36
C VAL A 194 10.26 17.37 3.53
N ILE A 195 10.21 16.05 3.31
CA ILE A 195 10.21 15.00 4.35
C ILE A 195 11.01 13.81 3.82
N MET A 196 11.83 13.18 4.66
CA MET A 196 12.42 11.87 4.41
C MET A 196 12.07 10.87 5.53
N SER A 197 11.70 9.66 5.14
CA SER A 197 11.35 8.53 6.01
C SER A 197 12.32 7.37 5.77
N PRO A 198 12.62 6.51 6.77
CA PRO A 198 13.50 5.35 6.57
C PRO A 198 12.85 4.22 5.75
N SER A 199 11.66 4.45 5.19
CA SER A 199 10.90 3.50 4.37
C SER A 199 9.91 4.24 3.49
N SER A 200 9.54 3.59 2.37
CA SER A 200 8.48 4.00 1.43
C SER A 200 7.27 4.64 2.13
N ILE A 201 6.85 5.81 1.63
CA ILE A 201 5.71 6.58 2.15
C ILE A 201 4.53 6.33 1.23
N THR A 202 3.40 5.95 1.82
CA THR A 202 2.29 5.31 1.08
C THR A 202 0.93 5.93 1.36
N ALA A 203 0.81 6.83 2.33
CA ALA A 203 -0.38 7.61 2.60
C ALA A 203 -0.02 8.96 3.25
N MET A 204 -0.80 10.00 2.97
CA MET A 204 -0.67 11.33 3.54
C MET A 204 -2.05 11.91 3.89
N CYS A 205 -2.16 12.56 5.04
CA CYS A 205 -3.34 13.35 5.37
C CYS A 205 -2.93 14.64 6.09
N MET A 206 -3.73 15.70 5.98
CA MET A 206 -3.48 16.97 6.64
C MET A 206 -4.64 17.28 7.60
N SER A 207 -4.31 17.82 8.77
CA SER A 207 -5.32 18.14 9.79
C SER A 207 -6.28 19.20 9.23
N PRO A 208 -7.60 18.94 9.20
CA PRO A 208 -8.58 19.87 8.64
C PRO A 208 -8.68 21.15 9.49
N THR A 209 -8.50 21.01 10.81
CA THR A 209 -8.57 22.08 11.81
C THR A 209 -7.30 22.93 11.86
N SER A 210 -6.13 22.32 11.62
CA SER A 210 -4.84 23.01 11.61
C SER A 210 -3.98 22.50 10.46
N GLN A 211 -4.12 23.15 9.30
CA GLN A 211 -3.41 22.86 8.05
C GLN A 211 -1.86 22.94 8.14
N ASN A 212 -1.33 23.26 9.32
CA ASN A 212 0.09 23.14 9.64
C ASN A 212 0.52 21.68 9.85
N TYR A 213 -0.37 20.77 10.31
CA TYR A 213 0.03 19.39 10.60
C TYR A 213 -0.29 18.43 9.45
N ILE A 214 0.71 17.66 9.02
CA ILE A 214 0.60 16.57 8.06
C ILE A 214 0.96 15.24 8.74
N ALA A 215 0.05 14.27 8.68
CA ALA A 215 0.29 12.88 9.08
C ALA A 215 0.71 12.06 7.85
N VAL A 216 1.72 11.21 8.04
CA VAL A 216 2.42 10.50 6.97
C VAL A 216 2.52 9.02 7.33
N GLY A 217 1.82 8.17 6.57
CA GLY A 217 1.83 6.71 6.71
C GLY A 217 3.00 6.10 5.95
N SER A 218 3.78 5.25 6.63
CA SER A 218 4.99 4.62 6.06
C SER A 218 4.86 3.09 5.99
N SER A 219 5.70 2.47 5.15
CA SER A 219 5.78 1.01 5.00
C SER A 219 6.40 0.28 6.22
N ASP A 220 6.89 1.00 7.23
CA ASP A 220 7.44 0.45 8.47
C ASP A 220 6.44 0.45 9.65
N SER A 221 5.14 0.46 9.37
CA SER A 221 4.03 0.54 10.34
C SER A 221 3.99 1.78 11.23
N HIS A 222 4.84 2.78 10.99
CA HIS A 222 4.81 4.03 11.74
C HIS A 222 4.02 5.09 10.96
N ILE A 223 3.09 5.76 11.64
CA ILE A 223 2.55 7.05 11.22
C ILE A 223 3.40 8.13 11.86
N ARG A 224 3.76 9.16 11.10
CA ARG A 224 4.61 10.28 11.54
C ARG A 224 3.88 11.59 11.30
N ILE A 225 3.70 12.42 12.33
CA ILE A 225 3.08 13.74 12.20
C ILE A 225 4.18 14.80 12.16
N TYR A 226 4.16 15.66 11.13
CA TYR A 226 5.09 16.77 10.95
C TYR A 226 4.34 18.10 10.98
N ASP A 227 5.00 19.16 11.43
CA ASP A 227 4.52 20.53 11.31
C ASP A 227 5.16 21.20 10.09
N ARG A 228 4.34 21.48 9.07
CA ARG A 228 4.68 22.11 7.78
C ARG A 228 5.41 23.44 7.94
N ARG A 229 5.27 24.13 9.08
CA ARG A 229 5.97 25.39 9.40
C ARG A 229 7.45 25.20 9.73
N PHE A 230 7.84 23.99 10.12
CA PHE A 230 9.23 23.60 10.39
C PHE A 230 9.82 22.71 9.28
N LEU A 231 9.07 22.44 8.22
CA LEU A 231 9.60 21.76 7.03
C LEU A 231 10.30 22.76 6.11
N SER A 232 11.53 22.43 5.73
CA SER A 232 12.31 23.13 4.71
C SER A 232 12.69 22.15 3.60
N TYR A 233 13.19 22.66 2.48
CA TYR A 233 13.84 21.79 1.49
C TYR A 233 15.12 21.20 2.08
N ILE A 234 15.29 19.88 1.96
CA ILE A 234 16.46 19.19 2.50
C ILE A 234 17.70 19.49 1.64
N ASP A 235 18.68 20.17 2.22
CA ASP A 235 19.98 20.37 1.58
C ASP A 235 20.90 19.16 1.79
N PHE A 236 21.33 18.56 0.68
CA PHE A 236 22.23 17.42 0.67
C PHE A 236 23.72 17.83 0.60
N THR A 237 24.04 19.12 0.52
CA THR A 237 25.42 19.62 0.45
C THR A 237 26.03 19.90 1.82
N SER A 238 25.25 20.42 2.77
CA SER A 238 25.74 20.84 4.11
C SER A 238 25.84 19.72 5.17
N GLY A 239 26.08 18.47 4.77
CA GLY A 239 26.39 17.39 5.73
C GLY A 239 25.20 16.68 6.39
N GLY A 240 24.02 16.69 5.79
CA GLY A 240 23.01 15.61 5.90
C GLY A 240 22.21 15.43 7.20
N ASP A 241 22.65 15.94 8.35
CA ASP A 241 22.02 15.59 9.65
C ASP A 241 20.77 16.41 10.05
N GLN A 242 20.40 17.46 9.31
CA GLN A 242 19.09 18.12 9.48
C GLN A 242 17.96 17.30 8.83
N ASN A 243 17.79 16.07 9.31
CA ASN A 243 16.64 15.24 9.00
C ASN A 243 15.35 15.90 9.55
N THR A 244 14.28 15.85 8.76
CA THR A 244 12.97 16.37 9.16
C THR A 244 12.44 15.54 10.34
N VAL A 245 12.34 16.15 11.52
CA VAL A 245 11.88 15.47 12.74
C VAL A 245 10.35 15.54 12.84
N PRO A 246 9.62 14.41 12.91
CA PRO A 246 8.19 14.44 13.21
C PRO A 246 7.94 14.81 14.68
N VAL A 247 6.89 15.58 14.91
CA VAL A 247 6.41 16.07 16.21
C VAL A 247 5.88 14.93 17.08
N LYS A 248 5.25 13.92 16.47
CA LYS A 248 4.81 12.66 17.10
C LYS A 248 4.93 11.50 16.10
N ALA A 249 5.11 10.28 16.61
CA ALA A 249 4.97 9.06 15.83
C ALA A 249 4.05 8.06 16.55
N PHE A 250 3.31 7.25 15.80
CA PHE A 250 2.39 6.25 16.32
C PHE A 250 2.58 4.92 15.57
N THR A 251 2.48 3.80 16.28
CA THR A 251 2.51 2.43 15.73
C THR A 251 1.75 1.49 16.66
N ILE A 252 1.80 0.18 16.43
CA ILE A 252 1.10 -0.86 17.22
C ILE A 252 2.13 -1.95 17.56
N PRO A 253 2.21 -2.47 18.80
CA PRO A 253 3.39 -3.21 19.25
C PRO A 253 3.46 -4.63 18.66
N SER A 254 2.31 -5.24 18.35
CA SER A 254 2.24 -6.47 17.56
C SER A 254 2.84 -6.33 16.15
N LEU A 255 2.86 -5.10 15.61
CA LEU A 255 3.42 -4.79 14.28
C LEU A 255 4.90 -4.37 14.36
N GLU A 256 5.47 -4.12 15.55
CA GLU A 256 6.92 -3.88 15.68
C GLU A 256 7.75 -5.14 15.39
N LYS A 257 7.19 -6.33 15.71
CA LYS A 257 7.77 -7.64 15.32
C LYS A 257 7.79 -7.83 13.80
N ARG A 258 6.91 -7.14 13.06
CA ARG A 258 6.71 -7.34 11.62
C ARG A 258 6.11 -6.09 10.94
N PRO A 259 6.85 -5.39 10.07
CA PRO A 259 6.31 -4.22 9.38
C PRO A 259 5.20 -4.60 8.39
N PHE A 260 4.03 -4.01 8.62
CA PHE A 260 2.90 -3.90 7.73
C PHE A 260 2.78 -2.46 7.20
N ARG A 261 2.43 -2.29 5.92
CA ARG A 261 2.36 -0.98 5.26
C ARG A 261 1.06 -0.26 5.62
N VAL A 262 1.14 1.02 5.93
CA VAL A 262 -0.05 1.88 6.03
C VAL A 262 -0.63 2.14 4.63
N THR A 263 -1.89 1.79 4.38
CA THR A 263 -2.55 1.94 3.07
C THR A 263 -3.48 3.15 2.99
N SER A 264 -3.86 3.73 4.13
CA SER A 264 -4.52 5.03 4.23
C SER A 264 -4.35 5.63 5.62
N VAL A 265 -4.38 6.97 5.69
CA VAL A 265 -4.41 7.77 6.91
C VAL A 265 -5.50 8.82 6.74
N SER A 266 -6.33 9.05 7.74
CA SER A 266 -7.38 10.07 7.72
C SER A 266 -7.48 10.76 9.08
N TYR A 267 -7.55 12.09 9.09
CA TYR A 267 -7.88 12.86 10.30
C TYR A 267 -9.39 12.90 10.52
N SER A 268 -9.81 12.85 11.78
CA SER A 268 -11.17 13.24 12.17
C SER A 268 -11.43 14.73 11.91
N ALA A 269 -12.70 15.13 11.78
CA ALA A 269 -13.08 16.51 11.41
C ALA A 269 -12.66 17.57 12.44
N ASP A 270 -12.55 17.19 13.71
CA ASP A 270 -12.02 17.98 14.82
C ASP A 270 -10.48 17.97 14.93
N GLY A 271 -9.81 17.14 14.11
CA GLY A 271 -8.36 17.02 14.06
C GLY A 271 -7.73 16.32 15.26
N THR A 272 -8.50 15.68 16.15
CA THR A 272 -7.99 15.06 17.39
C THR A 272 -7.58 13.59 17.23
N GLN A 273 -8.08 12.89 16.20
CA GLN A 273 -7.87 11.46 16.00
C GLN A 273 -7.39 11.13 14.58
N LEU A 274 -6.63 10.04 14.46
CA LEU A 274 -6.22 9.45 13.18
C LEU A 274 -6.84 8.06 13.00
N LEU A 275 -7.63 7.90 11.94
CA LEU A 275 -8.00 6.59 11.39
C LEU A 275 -6.89 6.12 10.45
N VAL A 276 -6.45 4.87 10.61
CA VAL A 276 -5.36 4.29 9.82
C VAL A 276 -5.71 2.87 9.40
N SER A 277 -5.49 2.53 8.13
CA SER A 277 -5.59 1.15 7.63
C SER A 277 -4.21 0.57 7.33
N TYR A 278 -4.00 -0.70 7.68
CA TYR A 278 -2.74 -1.43 7.46
C TYR A 278 -2.94 -2.60 6.51
N SER A 279 -1.96 -2.83 5.63
CA SER A 279 -1.91 -3.98 4.73
C SER A 279 -1.75 -5.28 5.53
N SER A 280 -2.49 -6.33 5.20
CA SER A 280 -2.48 -7.64 5.85
C SER A 280 -2.78 -7.61 7.37
N ASP A 281 -3.42 -6.56 7.86
CA ASP A 281 -3.95 -6.41 9.22
C ASP A 281 -5.25 -5.56 9.18
N HIS A 282 -5.63 -4.97 10.30
CA HIS A 282 -6.90 -4.28 10.53
C HIS A 282 -6.82 -2.74 10.44
N LEU A 283 -7.94 -2.06 10.68
CA LEU A 283 -7.94 -0.61 10.88
C LEU A 283 -7.85 -0.26 12.36
N TYR A 284 -7.22 0.87 12.65
CA TYR A 284 -7.01 1.35 14.01
C TYR A 284 -7.30 2.85 14.11
N LEU A 285 -7.81 3.27 15.26
CA LEU A 285 -8.13 4.66 15.58
C LEU A 285 -7.19 5.14 16.69
N PHE A 286 -6.44 6.20 16.46
CA PHE A 286 -5.46 6.76 17.40
C PHE A 286 -5.88 8.13 17.93
N ASP A 287 -5.63 8.38 19.22
CA ASP A 287 -5.76 9.68 19.88
C ASP A 287 -4.47 10.49 19.71
N ILE A 288 -4.53 11.59 18.95
CA ILE A 288 -3.36 12.45 18.67
C ILE A 288 -3.01 13.32 19.88
N SER A 289 -3.94 13.53 20.83
CA SER A 289 -3.67 14.33 22.03
C SER A 289 -2.60 13.67 22.91
N ARG A 290 -2.63 12.34 23.00
CA ARG A 290 -1.72 11.47 23.77
C ARG A 290 -0.28 11.52 23.28
N ASN A 291 0.64 11.12 24.12
CA ASN A 291 2.03 10.93 23.71
C ASN A 291 2.13 9.71 22.80
N GLY A 292 2.89 9.85 21.70
CA GLY A 292 3.21 8.76 20.79
C GLY A 292 4.46 7.99 21.23
N VAL A 293 4.99 7.16 20.32
CA VAL A 293 6.26 6.44 20.50
C VAL A 293 7.44 7.37 20.22
N ASP A 294 8.53 7.19 20.98
CA ASP A 294 9.77 7.95 20.82
C ASP A 294 10.30 7.92 19.37
N VAL A 295 10.51 9.11 18.81
CA VAL A 295 11.07 9.32 17.48
C VAL A 295 12.59 9.13 17.54
N MET A 296 13.03 7.88 17.69
CA MET A 296 14.44 7.51 17.60
C MET A 296 14.99 7.89 16.21
N PRO A 297 16.06 8.70 16.12
CA PRO A 297 16.61 9.15 14.84
C PRO A 297 17.19 7.98 14.02
N LEU A 298 17.24 8.16 12.69
CA LEU A 298 17.56 7.12 11.71
C LEU A 298 18.79 6.27 12.07
N ASN A 299 19.86 6.94 12.53
CA ASN A 299 21.19 6.35 12.71
C ASN A 299 21.25 5.26 13.79
N ASP A 300 20.39 5.31 14.83
CA ASP A 300 20.47 4.36 15.94
C ASP A 300 19.63 3.09 15.73
N LYS A 301 18.59 3.12 14.87
CA LYS A 301 17.90 1.88 14.45
C LYS A 301 18.82 0.98 13.62
N VAL A 302 19.78 1.53 12.87
CA VAL A 302 20.77 0.75 12.11
C VAL A 302 21.71 -0.01 13.05
N LYS A 303 22.30 0.69 14.04
CA LYS A 303 23.18 0.07 15.05
C LYS A 303 22.47 -1.02 15.85
N ARG A 304 21.24 -0.75 16.33
CA ARG A 304 20.44 -1.75 17.07
C ARG A 304 20.06 -2.98 16.23
N LYS A 305 19.97 -2.87 14.90
CA LYS A 305 19.72 -4.02 14.01
C LYS A 305 20.93 -4.94 13.87
N MET A 306 22.15 -4.41 13.89
CA MET A 306 23.37 -5.22 13.87
C MET A 306 23.51 -6.02 15.18
N ASN A 307 23.38 -5.36 16.33
CA ASN A 307 23.62 -6.00 17.64
C ASN A 307 22.53 -6.99 18.10
N ARG A 308 21.45 -7.20 17.34
CA ARG A 308 20.34 -8.10 17.74
C ARG A 308 20.25 -9.38 16.91
N HIS A 309 21.23 -9.65 16.04
CA HIS A 309 21.21 -10.78 15.11
C HIS A 309 21.98 -12.04 15.56
N GLU A 310 22.64 -12.02 16.73
CA GLU A 310 23.50 -13.13 17.18
C GLU A 310 22.76 -14.31 17.83
N ASN A 311 21.52 -14.12 18.31
CA ASN A 311 20.71 -15.17 18.94
C ASN A 311 19.22 -14.99 18.59
N ALA A 312 18.83 -15.40 17.38
CA ALA A 312 17.42 -15.47 16.96
C ALA A 312 17.23 -16.63 15.98
N ASP A 313 16.11 -17.35 16.11
CA ASP A 313 15.74 -18.43 15.20
C ASP A 313 15.66 -17.97 13.73
N PRO A 314 16.00 -18.86 12.77
CA PRO A 314 15.87 -18.53 11.35
C PRO A 314 14.40 -18.19 11.04
N PRO A 315 14.10 -17.01 10.45
CA PRO A 315 12.73 -16.53 10.33
C PRO A 315 11.85 -17.50 9.53
N PRO A 316 10.56 -17.62 9.88
CA PRO A 316 9.66 -18.60 9.29
C PRO A 316 9.54 -18.44 7.78
N VAL A 317 9.33 -19.56 7.11
CA VAL A 317 9.40 -19.68 5.65
C VAL A 317 8.17 -19.05 5.03
N ARG A 318 8.28 -17.77 4.69
CA ARG A 318 7.23 -17.02 4.00
C ARG A 318 7.02 -17.60 2.60
N ARG A 319 5.76 -17.80 2.23
CA ARG A 319 5.32 -18.11 0.88
C ARG A 319 5.69 -16.93 -0.03
N LEU A 320 6.09 -17.20 -1.27
CA LEU A 320 6.18 -16.14 -2.27
C LEU A 320 4.84 -15.96 -2.99
N ARG A 321 4.70 -14.84 -3.68
CA ARG A 321 3.62 -14.48 -4.62
C ARG A 321 4.24 -13.63 -5.74
N LEU A 322 3.75 -13.68 -6.97
CA LEU A 322 4.33 -12.92 -8.08
C LEU A 322 3.53 -11.64 -8.36
N ARG A 323 4.14 -10.45 -8.26
CA ARG A 323 3.44 -9.17 -8.59
C ARG A 323 2.83 -9.26 -9.99
N GLY A 324 1.52 -9.02 -10.07
CA GLY A 324 0.73 -9.14 -11.29
C GLY A 324 -0.01 -10.47 -11.46
N ASP A 325 -0.04 -11.35 -10.45
CA ASP A 325 -0.94 -12.51 -10.41
C ASP A 325 -2.36 -12.11 -9.98
N TRP A 326 -2.99 -11.28 -10.83
CA TRP A 326 -4.38 -10.79 -10.74
C TRP A 326 -4.73 -9.85 -9.57
N SER A 327 -3.87 -9.68 -8.54
CA SER A 327 -4.21 -8.93 -7.32
C SER A 327 -3.97 -7.42 -7.35
N ASP A 328 -2.74 -6.98 -7.66
CA ASP A 328 -2.26 -5.67 -7.21
C ASP A 328 -3.02 -4.48 -7.84
N THR A 329 -3.45 -4.62 -9.10
CA THR A 329 -4.28 -3.67 -9.87
C THR A 329 -5.00 -4.37 -11.05
N GLY A 330 -5.42 -5.62 -10.88
CA GLY A 330 -6.20 -6.34 -11.91
C GLY A 330 -5.44 -6.70 -13.21
N PRO A 331 -6.15 -7.17 -14.26
CA PRO A 331 -5.54 -7.91 -15.38
C PRO A 331 -4.88 -7.04 -16.47
N ASN A 332 -4.93 -5.71 -16.38
CA ASN A 332 -4.35 -4.80 -17.37
C ASN A 332 -3.12 -4.01 -16.86
N ALA A 333 -2.74 -4.19 -15.59
CA ALA A 333 -1.74 -3.36 -14.89
C ALA A 333 -0.26 -3.63 -15.23
N ARG A 334 0.07 -3.97 -16.48
CA ARG A 334 1.46 -4.00 -16.95
C ARG A 334 1.66 -2.98 -18.07
N PRO A 335 2.68 -2.10 -17.99
CA PRO A 335 2.99 -1.18 -19.08
C PRO A 335 3.48 -1.97 -20.30
N GLU A 336 3.05 -1.56 -21.50
CA GLU A 336 3.30 -2.27 -22.78
C GLU A 336 4.79 -2.37 -23.20
N ARG A 337 5.71 -1.76 -22.43
CA ARG A 337 7.14 -1.68 -22.76
C ARG A 337 7.92 -3.00 -22.71
N GLU A 338 7.30 -4.12 -22.32
CA GLU A 338 7.89 -5.47 -22.44
C GLU A 338 7.44 -6.24 -23.71
N VAL A 339 6.63 -5.65 -24.60
CA VAL A 339 6.08 -6.33 -25.80
C VAL A 339 6.93 -6.11 -27.07
N MET A 340 7.89 -5.19 -27.05
CA MET A 340 8.69 -4.80 -28.22
C MET A 340 10.01 -5.57 -28.39
N ASP A 341 9.92 -6.91 -28.47
CA ASP A 341 10.84 -7.69 -29.32
C ASP A 341 10.23 -9.04 -29.76
N ASN A 342 9.26 -8.97 -30.67
CA ASN A 342 9.09 -9.89 -31.81
C ASN A 342 7.94 -9.37 -32.69
N GLY A 343 8.19 -9.19 -33.99
CA GLY A 343 7.23 -8.56 -34.89
C GLY A 343 6.24 -9.52 -35.55
N GLY A 344 4.99 -9.11 -35.73
CA GLY A 344 4.08 -9.69 -36.73
C GLY A 344 2.63 -9.90 -36.31
N ALA A 345 1.73 -9.60 -37.25
CA ALA A 345 0.32 -10.02 -37.35
C ALA A 345 -0.66 -9.63 -36.21
N SER A 346 -1.66 -8.84 -36.59
CA SER A 346 -2.88 -8.62 -35.82
C SER A 346 -3.87 -9.80 -35.92
N THR A 347 -4.42 -10.26 -34.80
CA THR A 347 -5.81 -10.74 -34.70
C THR A 347 -6.22 -10.89 -33.23
N GLY A 348 -7.50 -10.70 -32.91
CA GLY A 348 -7.98 -10.80 -31.52
C GLY A 348 -8.12 -12.25 -31.05
N GLN A 349 -7.51 -12.58 -29.91
CA GLN A 349 -7.75 -13.84 -29.19
C GLN A 349 -7.91 -13.64 -27.68
N VAL A 350 -8.62 -14.56 -27.05
CA VAL A 350 -8.86 -14.61 -25.60
C VAL A 350 -7.54 -14.88 -24.86
N ARG A 351 -7.26 -14.13 -23.78
CA ARG A 351 -6.02 -14.29 -23.00
C ARG A 351 -5.93 -15.70 -22.36
N PRO A 352 -4.80 -16.42 -22.48
CA PRO A 352 -4.71 -17.80 -22.04
C PRO A 352 -4.48 -17.96 -20.53
N ILE A 353 -5.38 -18.71 -19.87
CA ILE A 353 -5.36 -19.05 -18.43
C ILE A 353 -4.09 -19.84 -18.01
N LEU A 354 -3.36 -20.40 -18.99
CA LEU A 354 -2.17 -21.24 -18.79
C LEU A 354 -0.98 -20.51 -18.16
N GLN A 355 -0.78 -19.21 -18.42
CA GLN A 355 0.39 -18.50 -17.86
C GLN A 355 0.30 -18.32 -16.33
N ALA A 356 -0.88 -17.99 -15.81
CA ALA A 356 -1.10 -17.83 -14.38
C ALA A 356 -0.93 -19.17 -13.62
N THR A 357 -1.41 -20.27 -14.19
CA THR A 357 -1.24 -21.61 -13.57
C THR A 357 0.21 -22.10 -13.60
N MET A 358 1.02 -21.72 -14.59
CA MET A 358 2.48 -21.95 -14.55
C MET A 358 3.17 -21.10 -13.49
N MET A 359 2.87 -19.80 -13.41
CA MET A 359 3.51 -18.89 -12.44
C MET A 359 3.16 -19.26 -10.99
N ASN A 360 1.92 -19.67 -10.70
CA ASN A 360 1.53 -20.17 -9.38
C ASN A 360 2.31 -21.43 -9.01
N ARG A 361 2.48 -22.39 -9.94
CA ARG A 361 3.29 -23.59 -9.74
C ARG A 361 4.78 -23.27 -9.50
N MET A 362 5.36 -22.33 -10.25
CA MET A 362 6.74 -21.86 -10.00
C MET A 362 6.86 -21.26 -8.60
N THR A 363 5.92 -20.41 -8.20
CA THR A 363 5.88 -19.75 -6.90
C THR A 363 5.79 -20.76 -5.74
N GLU A 364 4.94 -21.77 -5.90
CA GLU A 364 4.79 -22.86 -4.93
C GLU A 364 6.08 -23.70 -4.83
N VAL A 365 6.68 -24.06 -5.97
CA VAL A 365 7.95 -24.81 -6.02
C VAL A 365 9.09 -24.01 -5.36
N ILE A 366 9.19 -22.70 -5.57
CA ILE A 366 10.19 -21.86 -4.89
C ILE A 366 9.91 -21.79 -3.38
N SER A 367 8.64 -21.63 -2.97
CA SER A 367 8.26 -21.61 -1.55
C SER A 367 8.63 -22.93 -0.85
N ARG A 368 8.37 -24.09 -1.51
CA ARG A 368 8.81 -25.41 -1.05
C ARG A 368 10.34 -25.57 -1.02
N MET A 369 11.08 -24.97 -1.96
CA MET A 369 12.56 -25.00 -1.94
C MET A 369 13.17 -24.08 -0.86
N LEU A 370 12.56 -22.93 -0.57
CA LEU A 370 13.00 -22.05 0.52
C LEU A 370 12.67 -22.62 1.91
N ALA A 371 11.79 -23.61 1.98
CA ALA A 371 11.49 -24.36 3.20
C ALA A 371 12.68 -25.21 3.68
N ASP A 372 13.48 -25.75 2.75
CA ASP A 372 14.71 -26.49 3.07
C ASP A 372 15.80 -25.58 3.67
N PRO A 373 16.26 -25.85 4.91
CA PRO A 373 17.36 -25.10 5.52
C PRO A 373 18.68 -25.18 4.74
N ARG A 374 18.96 -26.29 4.02
CA ARG A 374 20.20 -26.45 3.25
C ARG A 374 20.24 -25.51 2.04
N THR A 375 19.13 -25.41 1.31
CA THR A 375 18.96 -24.43 0.22
C THR A 375 19.08 -23.00 0.75
N ARG A 376 18.54 -22.71 1.94
CA ARG A 376 18.60 -21.39 2.58
C ARG A 376 20.04 -20.96 2.94
N ALA A 377 20.80 -21.82 3.62
CA ALA A 377 22.17 -21.52 4.04
C ALA A 377 23.14 -21.26 2.87
N ASN A 378 22.97 -22.00 1.77
CA ASN A 378 23.77 -21.80 0.56
C ASN A 378 23.43 -20.50 -0.19
N LEU A 379 22.17 -20.05 -0.15
CA LEU A 379 21.77 -18.76 -0.70
C LEU A 379 22.34 -17.57 0.11
N SER A 380 22.40 -17.67 1.44
CA SER A 380 22.99 -16.62 2.28
C SER A 380 24.51 -16.51 2.15
N LEU A 381 25.23 -17.62 1.93
CA LEU A 381 26.68 -17.60 1.65
C LEU A 381 27.02 -16.76 0.41
N LEU A 382 26.21 -16.90 -0.66
CA LEU A 382 26.40 -16.16 -1.91
C LEU A 382 26.17 -14.65 -1.76
N SER A 383 25.28 -14.22 -0.86
CA SER A 383 25.10 -12.77 -0.59
C SER A 383 26.30 -12.12 0.08
N HIS A 384 27.07 -12.84 0.90
CA HIS A 384 28.32 -12.30 1.47
C HIS A 384 29.44 -12.26 0.43
N LEU A 385 29.62 -13.32 -0.36
CA LEU A 385 30.63 -13.37 -1.43
C LEU A 385 30.38 -12.31 -2.51
N GLY A 386 29.12 -11.96 -2.78
CA GLY A 386 28.76 -10.91 -3.75
C GLY A 386 29.13 -9.48 -3.34
N GLN A 387 29.38 -9.21 -2.05
CA GLN A 387 29.67 -7.85 -1.55
C GLN A 387 31.15 -7.44 -1.66
N GLN A 388 32.06 -8.37 -1.99
CA GLN A 388 33.49 -8.06 -2.19
C GLN A 388 33.86 -7.76 -3.65
N ALA A 389 32.94 -7.97 -4.59
CA ALA A 389 33.18 -7.81 -6.03
C ALA A 389 32.83 -6.41 -6.56
N ASN A 390 33.56 -5.38 -6.12
CA ASN A 390 33.51 -4.04 -6.72
C ASN A 390 34.35 -4.02 -8.02
N PRO A 391 33.77 -3.70 -9.20
CA PRO A 391 34.55 -3.54 -10.43
C PRO A 391 35.22 -2.16 -10.46
N THR A 392 36.45 -2.07 -9.95
CA THR A 392 37.29 -0.87 -10.12
C THR A 392 37.86 -0.81 -11.53
N ASN A 393 37.69 0.33 -12.21
CA ASN A 393 38.27 0.58 -13.54
C ASN A 393 39.79 0.40 -13.54
N THR A 394 40.31 -0.45 -14.41
CA THR A 394 41.74 -0.54 -14.74
C THR A 394 41.93 -0.77 -16.24
N ASP A 395 41.77 0.30 -17.03
CA ASP A 395 42.09 0.28 -18.45
C ASP A 395 42.86 1.56 -18.83
N GLU A 396 44.05 1.72 -18.23
CA GLU A 396 45.05 2.69 -18.65
C GLU A 396 46.47 2.16 -18.37
N GLN A 397 47.42 2.54 -19.23
CA GLN A 397 48.87 2.35 -19.06
C GLN A 397 49.42 0.91 -19.00
N ARG A 398 49.22 0.15 -20.09
CA ARG A 398 50.12 -0.95 -20.48
C ARG A 398 51.22 -0.46 -21.44
N GLN A 399 52.32 0.10 -20.93
CA GLN A 399 53.62 0.15 -21.63
C GLN A 399 54.78 0.69 -20.76
N GLN A 400 55.60 -0.20 -20.22
CA GLN A 400 57.07 -0.28 -20.44
C GLN A 400 57.70 -1.32 -19.50
N ASN A 401 58.68 -2.07 -20.01
CA ASN A 401 59.55 -2.95 -19.21
C ASN A 401 60.88 -2.21 -18.96
N GLU A 402 61.56 -2.45 -17.83
CA GLU A 402 62.83 -3.23 -17.79
C GLU A 402 63.54 -3.26 -16.40
N ALA A 403 64.18 -4.41 -16.14
CA ALA A 403 65.34 -4.72 -15.28
C ALA A 403 65.68 -3.96 -13.97
N GLY A 404 65.92 -4.72 -12.87
CA GLY A 404 66.67 -4.28 -11.67
C GLY A 404 66.44 -5.12 -10.40
N PRO A 405 67.44 -5.80 -9.77
CA PRO A 405 67.19 -6.80 -8.71
C PRO A 405 67.83 -6.52 -7.31
N SER A 406 67.64 -7.47 -6.37
CA SER A 406 68.18 -7.60 -4.98
C SER A 406 67.44 -6.76 -3.90
N SER A 407 67.31 -7.16 -2.62
CA SER A 407 67.49 -8.43 -1.84
C SER A 407 66.79 -8.28 -0.46
N GLY A 408 66.61 -9.27 0.44
CA GLY A 408 66.88 -10.73 0.48
C GLY A 408 66.73 -11.33 1.90
N ALA A 409 66.95 -12.65 2.06
CA ALA A 409 67.07 -13.45 3.32
C ALA A 409 65.80 -13.67 4.24
N PRO A 410 65.49 -14.93 4.64
CA PRO A 410 64.48 -15.31 5.66
C PRO A 410 65.11 -16.02 6.92
N PRO A 411 64.43 -16.90 7.72
CA PRO A 411 63.55 -16.56 8.87
C PRO A 411 63.92 -17.33 10.19
N HIS A 412 62.95 -17.55 11.11
CA HIS A 412 62.93 -18.43 12.31
C HIS A 412 63.48 -17.87 13.67
N PRO A 413 63.20 -18.51 14.85
CA PRO A 413 61.91 -19.05 15.36
C PRO A 413 61.69 -18.90 16.91
N ASN A 414 60.59 -19.52 17.41
CA ASN A 414 60.38 -20.10 18.76
C ASN A 414 60.06 -19.22 19.99
N GLY A 415 59.15 -19.75 20.84
CA GLY A 415 58.76 -19.19 22.15
C GLY A 415 57.64 -19.98 22.86
N SER A 416 57.92 -21.19 23.35
CA SER A 416 56.92 -22.11 23.93
C SER A 416 56.71 -22.00 25.45
N LYS A 417 55.46 -22.21 25.91
CA LYS A 417 55.03 -22.93 27.14
C LYS A 417 53.49 -23.04 27.12
N ASN A 418 52.89 -24.23 27.21
CA ASN A 418 52.64 -25.08 28.40
C ASN A 418 51.69 -24.43 29.44
N ALA A 419 50.79 -25.15 30.10
CA ALA A 419 50.14 -26.46 29.92
C ALA A 419 49.17 -26.68 31.10
N ARG A 420 48.07 -27.44 30.93
CA ARG A 420 47.54 -28.40 31.93
C ARG A 420 46.25 -29.06 31.45
N ASP A 421 46.18 -30.35 31.70
CA ASP A 421 45.07 -31.26 31.43
C ASP A 421 44.06 -31.25 32.60
N HIS A 422 42.86 -31.76 32.36
CA HIS A 422 42.19 -32.64 33.34
C HIS A 422 41.19 -33.56 32.64
N ASP A 423 41.39 -34.87 32.84
CA ASP A 423 40.59 -35.96 32.31
C ASP A 423 39.42 -36.37 33.24
N ALA A 424 38.60 -37.31 32.74
CA ALA A 424 37.81 -38.32 33.46
C ALA A 424 36.41 -37.94 34.04
N ASN A 425 35.43 -38.88 34.16
CA ASN A 425 35.10 -40.15 33.46
C ASN A 425 33.71 -40.68 33.97
N TYR A 426 33.23 -41.82 33.43
CA TYR A 426 32.09 -42.67 33.90
C TYR A 426 30.66 -42.15 33.57
N THR A 427 29.79 -42.84 32.79
CA THR A 427 28.97 -44.09 33.00
C THR A 427 27.85 -43.93 34.04
N SER A 428 26.69 -44.61 34.02
CA SER A 428 26.26 -45.89 33.37
C SER A 428 24.72 -45.96 33.19
N ASP A 429 24.24 -46.83 32.27
CA ASP A 429 23.26 -47.94 32.41
C ASP A 429 22.10 -47.83 33.46
N ASP A 430 20.85 -48.31 33.26
CA ASP A 430 20.13 -49.06 32.19
C ASP A 430 18.85 -48.25 31.74
N ASP A 431 17.62 -48.70 31.40
CA ASP A 431 16.85 -49.98 31.33
C ASP A 431 15.60 -49.82 30.40
N ASP A 432 14.81 -50.88 30.12
CA ASP A 432 13.64 -50.95 29.20
C ASP A 432 12.23 -50.80 29.86
N ASP A 433 11.17 -50.45 29.08
CA ASP A 433 9.84 -51.13 29.10
C ASP A 433 8.82 -50.72 27.98
N GLU A 434 7.69 -51.43 27.88
CA GLU A 434 6.79 -51.51 26.69
C GLU A 434 5.73 -50.40 26.40
N LYS A 435 5.19 -50.45 25.16
CA LYS A 435 3.99 -49.75 24.61
C LYS A 435 2.67 -50.42 25.08
N PRO A 436 1.49 -49.74 25.15
CA PRO A 436 0.83 -49.16 23.96
C PRO A 436 -0.12 -47.94 24.16
N SER A 437 -0.82 -47.59 23.07
CA SER A 437 -1.66 -46.40 22.84
C SER A 437 -3.00 -46.30 23.60
N GLN A 438 -3.38 -45.08 23.99
CA GLN A 438 -4.77 -44.58 23.90
C GLN A 438 -4.85 -43.03 23.84
N GLN A 439 -6.06 -42.45 23.91
CA GLN A 439 -6.40 -41.09 23.44
C GLN A 439 -6.56 -40.05 24.57
N LEU A 440 -6.59 -38.74 24.18
CA LEU A 440 -6.99 -37.55 24.98
C LEU A 440 -5.96 -37.12 26.06
N SER A 441 -5.77 -35.84 26.40
CA SER A 441 -6.18 -34.56 25.78
C SER A 441 -5.27 -33.41 26.26
N ASP A 442 -5.53 -32.17 25.80
CA ASP A 442 -5.17 -30.91 26.49
C ASP A 442 -3.69 -30.60 26.79
N THR A 443 -2.97 -30.09 25.79
CA THR A 443 -1.84 -29.14 26.04
C THR A 443 -1.69 -28.09 24.93
N TYR A 444 -2.78 -27.40 24.59
CA TYR A 444 -2.68 -26.06 23.99
C TYR A 444 -2.53 -25.05 25.13
N GLN A 445 -1.30 -24.89 25.63
CA GLN A 445 -1.00 -23.77 26.53
C GLN A 445 -1.00 -22.46 25.72
N GLU A 446 -1.67 -21.46 26.26
CA GLU A 446 -1.90 -20.18 25.61
C GLU A 446 -0.59 -19.38 25.56
N ASP A 447 -0.08 -19.10 24.35
CA ASP A 447 0.83 -17.98 24.13
C ASP A 447 0.06 -16.69 24.47
N MET A 448 0.13 -16.25 25.72
CA MET A 448 -0.46 -14.97 26.13
C MET A 448 0.16 -13.86 25.29
N GLU A 449 -0.65 -13.25 24.42
CA GLU A 449 -0.30 -11.95 23.85
C GLU A 449 -0.15 -10.96 25.01
N GLU A 450 1.08 -10.57 25.33
CA GLU A 450 1.35 -9.45 26.24
C GLU A 450 0.63 -8.22 25.70
N ASN A 451 -0.53 -7.93 26.28
CA ASN A 451 -1.49 -6.99 25.73
C ASN A 451 -1.08 -5.56 26.10
N ILE A 452 0.02 -5.10 25.47
CA ILE A 452 0.61 -3.78 25.61
C ILE A 452 -0.39 -2.75 25.08
N ASN A 453 -1.30 -2.34 25.96
CA ASN A 453 -2.30 -1.33 25.70
C ASN A 453 -1.61 0.04 25.63
N TYR A 454 -1.43 0.56 24.41
CA TYR A 454 -0.98 1.93 24.23
C TYR A 454 -2.12 2.90 24.53
N ASP A 455 -1.94 3.80 25.51
CA ASP A 455 -2.86 4.90 25.88
C ASP A 455 -3.38 5.76 24.71
N TYR A 456 -2.69 5.72 23.57
CA TYR A 456 -3.03 6.44 22.34
C TYR A 456 -3.86 5.62 21.33
N LEU A 457 -4.11 4.33 21.57
CA LEU A 457 -4.94 3.48 20.73
C LEU A 457 -6.38 3.42 21.29
N LEU A 458 -7.35 3.90 20.51
CA LEU A 458 -8.76 3.99 20.93
C LEU A 458 -9.61 2.81 20.47
N MET A 459 -9.40 2.31 19.26
CA MET A 459 -10.26 1.28 18.66
C MET A 459 -9.54 0.47 17.58
N LYS A 460 -9.97 -0.79 17.40
CA LYS A 460 -9.53 -1.72 16.34
C LYS A 460 -10.75 -2.24 15.58
N PHE A 461 -10.83 -2.02 14.27
CA PHE A 461 -11.95 -2.45 13.42
C PHE A 461 -11.57 -3.67 12.59
N THR A 462 -12.20 -4.81 12.89
CA THR A 462 -11.85 -6.14 12.35
C THR A 462 -12.81 -6.61 11.25
N GLY A 463 -12.50 -7.76 10.63
CA GLY A 463 -13.39 -8.45 9.68
C GLY A 463 -13.31 -8.00 8.21
N HIS A 464 -12.83 -6.78 7.94
CA HIS A 464 -12.40 -6.40 6.59
C HIS A 464 -11.08 -7.10 6.20
N ARG A 465 -10.72 -7.06 4.90
CA ARG A 465 -9.48 -7.65 4.36
C ARG A 465 -8.73 -6.64 3.48
N ASN A 466 -7.42 -6.52 3.71
CA ASN A 466 -6.54 -5.57 3.03
C ASN A 466 -5.16 -6.20 2.68
N ALA A 467 -5.15 -7.35 1.99
CA ALA A 467 -3.96 -8.15 1.69
C ALA A 467 -3.66 -8.34 0.19
N ARG A 468 -4.46 -7.78 -0.73
CA ARG A 468 -4.34 -7.94 -2.19
C ARG A 468 -3.85 -6.69 -2.91
N THR A 469 -4.24 -5.50 -2.47
CA THR A 469 -3.90 -4.23 -3.11
C THR A 469 -2.97 -3.41 -2.23
N MET A 470 -2.17 -2.52 -2.84
CA MET A 470 -1.35 -1.55 -2.11
C MET A 470 -2.14 -0.30 -1.68
N ILE A 471 -3.37 -0.17 -2.16
CA ILE A 471 -4.31 0.92 -1.91
C ILE A 471 -5.54 0.37 -1.18
N LYS A 472 -5.93 1.01 -0.08
CA LYS A 472 -7.19 0.73 0.62
C LYS A 472 -7.58 1.90 1.50
N GLU A 473 -8.63 2.60 1.07
CA GLU A 473 -9.15 3.78 1.74
C GLU A 473 -10.02 3.43 2.96
N ALA A 474 -9.92 4.28 3.97
CA ALA A 474 -10.67 4.25 5.22
C ALA A 474 -11.08 5.68 5.54
N SER A 475 -12.33 5.88 5.95
CA SER A 475 -12.90 7.22 6.11
C SER A 475 -13.91 7.29 7.24
N PHE A 476 -14.02 8.48 7.85
CA PHE A 476 -15.09 8.80 8.79
C PHE A 476 -16.39 9.04 8.02
N TRP A 477 -17.49 8.47 8.50
CA TRP A 477 -18.83 8.75 7.98
C TRP A 477 -19.65 9.45 9.08
N GLY A 478 -19.81 10.76 8.92
CA GLY A 478 -20.26 11.62 10.03
C GLY A 478 -19.19 11.69 11.11
N ASP A 479 -19.62 11.91 12.35
CA ASP A 479 -18.78 11.77 13.53
C ASP A 479 -18.93 10.37 14.17
N GLU A 480 -20.06 9.67 13.98
CA GLU A 480 -20.37 8.42 14.70
C GLU A 480 -19.91 7.11 14.03
N TYR A 481 -19.54 7.11 12.74
CA TYR A 481 -19.18 5.87 12.02
C TYR A 481 -17.83 5.92 11.31
N ILE A 482 -17.28 4.73 11.10
CA ILE A 482 -16.08 4.46 10.30
C ILE A 482 -16.47 3.54 9.14
N MET A 483 -16.00 3.84 7.95
CA MET A 483 -16.15 2.98 6.77
C MET A 483 -14.80 2.57 6.19
N SER A 484 -14.76 1.42 5.52
CA SER A 484 -13.63 1.01 4.67
C SER A 484 -14.05 0.03 3.58
N GLY A 485 -13.34 0.03 2.46
CA GLY A 485 -13.42 -1.02 1.45
C GLY A 485 -12.79 -2.34 1.90
N SER A 486 -12.94 -3.40 1.11
CA SER A 486 -12.35 -4.70 1.42
C SER A 486 -12.04 -5.53 0.17
N ASP A 487 -11.05 -6.41 0.30
CA ASP A 487 -10.63 -7.40 -0.69
C ASP A 487 -11.60 -8.59 -0.88
N CYS A 488 -12.77 -8.50 -0.28
CA CYS A 488 -13.92 -9.35 -0.53
C CYS A 488 -15.05 -8.64 -1.29
N GLY A 489 -14.79 -7.47 -1.88
CA GLY A 489 -15.76 -6.70 -2.68
C GLY A 489 -16.78 -5.88 -1.88
N HIS A 490 -16.74 -5.97 -0.55
CA HIS A 490 -17.71 -5.31 0.32
C HIS A 490 -17.14 -4.04 0.98
N VAL A 491 -18.01 -3.06 1.24
CA VAL A 491 -17.76 -1.94 2.14
C VAL A 491 -18.30 -2.29 3.52
N PHE A 492 -17.47 -2.12 4.53
CA PHE A 492 -17.79 -2.31 5.94
C PHE A 492 -18.09 -0.95 6.57
N CYS A 493 -19.08 -0.89 7.47
CA CYS A 493 -19.39 0.29 8.27
C CYS A 493 -19.55 -0.08 9.74
N TRP A 494 -18.67 0.46 10.60
CA TRP A 494 -18.64 0.21 12.04
C TRP A 494 -19.05 1.47 12.81
N GLU A 495 -19.68 1.28 13.97
CA GLU A 495 -19.90 2.31 14.97
C GLU A 495 -18.56 2.68 15.63
N ARG A 496 -18.16 3.96 15.53
CA ARG A 496 -16.82 4.46 15.89
C ARG A 496 -16.48 4.21 17.36
N ALA A 497 -17.48 4.35 18.24
CA ALA A 497 -17.32 4.26 19.70
C ALA A 497 -17.19 2.82 20.23
N THR A 498 -17.72 1.82 19.52
CA THR A 498 -17.78 0.42 20.00
C THR A 498 -17.01 -0.58 19.15
N GLY A 499 -16.68 -0.22 17.90
CA GLY A 499 -16.12 -1.14 16.93
C GLY A 499 -17.13 -2.16 16.38
N LYS A 500 -18.41 -2.14 16.79
CA LYS A 500 -19.42 -3.06 16.24
C LYS A 500 -19.70 -2.71 14.78
N LEU A 501 -19.68 -3.73 13.92
CA LEU A 501 -20.16 -3.63 12.53
C LEU A 501 -21.68 -3.39 12.54
N VAL A 502 -22.14 -2.35 11.84
CA VAL A 502 -23.56 -1.95 11.78
C VAL A 502 -24.15 -1.98 10.38
N MET A 503 -23.33 -1.98 9.33
CA MET A 503 -23.77 -2.19 7.96
C MET A 503 -22.65 -2.82 7.11
N LEU A 504 -23.06 -3.61 6.10
CA LEU A 504 -22.17 -4.27 5.16
C LEU A 504 -22.81 -4.18 3.75
N MET A 505 -22.14 -3.52 2.81
CA MET A 505 -22.63 -3.30 1.44
C MET A 505 -21.76 -4.06 0.44
N GLU A 506 -22.36 -4.85 -0.46
CA GLU A 506 -21.65 -5.48 -1.58
C GLU A 506 -21.48 -4.47 -2.71
N ALA A 507 -20.25 -3.98 -2.93
CA ALA A 507 -19.99 -2.87 -3.85
C ALA A 507 -19.33 -3.34 -5.15
N ASP A 508 -18.17 -4.00 -5.06
CA ASP A 508 -17.41 -4.53 -6.21
C ASP A 508 -17.44 -6.06 -6.20
N HIS A 509 -17.27 -6.71 -7.35
CA HIS A 509 -17.28 -8.18 -7.42
C HIS A 509 -16.10 -8.83 -6.68
N HIS A 510 -15.01 -8.10 -6.48
CA HIS A 510 -13.74 -8.64 -5.98
C HIS A 510 -13.06 -7.80 -4.89
N VAL A 511 -12.83 -6.51 -5.14
CA VAL A 511 -12.06 -5.64 -4.25
C VAL A 511 -12.57 -4.21 -4.36
N VAL A 512 -12.89 -3.58 -3.23
CA VAL A 512 -13.09 -2.12 -3.14
C VAL A 512 -11.78 -1.48 -2.73
N ASN A 513 -11.38 -0.39 -3.38
CA ASN A 513 -10.16 0.38 -3.10
C ASN A 513 -10.46 1.75 -2.49
N CYS A 514 -11.43 2.48 -3.06
CA CYS A 514 -11.81 3.84 -2.64
C CYS A 514 -13.18 3.85 -1.98
N ILE A 515 -13.34 4.67 -0.94
CA ILE A 515 -14.59 4.98 -0.25
C ILE A 515 -14.57 6.45 0.18
N GLN A 516 -15.29 7.29 -0.56
CA GLN A 516 -15.28 8.74 -0.46
C GLN A 516 -16.68 9.26 -0.08
N PRO A 517 -16.92 9.59 1.19
CA PRO A 517 -18.13 10.30 1.61
C PRO A 517 -18.24 11.65 0.89
N HIS A 518 -19.43 11.98 0.39
CA HIS A 518 -19.73 13.32 -0.13
C HIS A 518 -19.51 14.36 0.99
N PRO A 519 -18.88 15.53 0.74
CA PRO A 519 -18.51 16.49 1.79
C PRO A 519 -19.64 16.79 2.78
N THR A 520 -20.79 17.24 2.29
CA THR A 520 -21.98 17.54 3.12
C THR A 520 -22.99 16.40 3.15
N LEU A 521 -23.71 16.17 2.04
CA LEU A 521 -24.86 15.25 1.92
C LEU A 521 -24.56 13.79 2.28
N PRO A 522 -25.58 12.98 2.65
CA PRO A 522 -25.44 11.54 2.92
C PRO A 522 -25.33 10.72 1.61
N TYR A 523 -24.30 10.98 0.82
CA TYR A 523 -23.92 10.16 -0.34
C TYR A 523 -22.54 9.56 -0.11
N LEU A 524 -22.32 8.32 -0.54
CA LEU A 524 -21.00 7.68 -0.60
C LEU A 524 -20.64 7.44 -2.07
N ALA A 525 -19.39 7.70 -2.46
CA ALA A 525 -18.82 7.23 -3.71
C ALA A 525 -17.80 6.12 -3.43
N THR A 526 -17.84 5.02 -4.19
CA THR A 526 -16.93 3.88 -4.01
C THR A 526 -16.41 3.38 -5.35
N SER A 527 -15.22 2.80 -5.36
CA SER A 527 -14.63 2.19 -6.55
C SER A 527 -13.56 1.16 -6.19
N GLY A 528 -13.15 0.35 -7.16
CA GLY A 528 -12.22 -0.75 -6.91
C GLY A 528 -11.65 -1.37 -8.18
N ILE A 529 -11.74 -2.70 -8.27
CA ILE A 529 -11.30 -3.47 -9.44
C ILE A 529 -12.38 -3.54 -10.53
N ASP A 530 -13.65 -3.25 -10.21
CA ASP A 530 -14.65 -2.94 -11.23
C ASP A 530 -14.29 -1.62 -11.94
N TYR A 531 -14.78 -1.45 -13.17
CA TYR A 531 -14.45 -0.29 -14.02
C TYR A 531 -15.44 0.89 -13.85
N ASP A 532 -16.34 0.81 -12.86
CA ASP A 532 -17.35 1.83 -12.57
C ASP A 532 -17.18 2.47 -11.19
N VAL A 533 -17.52 3.77 -11.10
CA VAL A 533 -17.69 4.45 -9.81
C VAL A 533 -19.13 4.27 -9.36
N LYS A 534 -19.33 3.84 -8.12
CA LYS A 534 -20.64 3.51 -7.57
C LYS A 534 -21.04 4.56 -6.55
N ILE A 535 -22.26 5.06 -6.69
CA ILE A 535 -22.83 6.09 -5.83
C ILE A 535 -23.93 5.45 -4.98
N TRP A 536 -23.86 5.66 -3.68
CA TRP A 536 -24.80 5.15 -2.68
C TRP A 536 -25.50 6.32 -2.01
N ALA A 537 -26.76 6.13 -1.63
CA ALA A 537 -27.55 7.10 -0.88
C ALA A 537 -28.60 6.38 -0.03
N PRO A 538 -29.12 7.00 1.03
CA PRO A 538 -30.24 6.44 1.78
C PRO A 538 -31.49 6.44 0.90
N PHE A 539 -32.07 5.26 0.70
CA PHE A 539 -33.39 5.10 0.11
C PHE A 539 -34.29 4.34 1.07
N GLN A 540 -35.55 4.75 1.12
CA GLN A 540 -36.61 3.93 1.68
C GLN A 540 -37.07 3.00 0.56
N CYS A 541 -37.07 1.69 0.82
CA CYS A 541 -37.68 0.72 -0.09
C CYS A 541 -39.15 1.11 -0.33
N ASN A 542 -39.66 0.89 -1.55
CA ASN A 542 -41.08 1.05 -1.81
C ASN A 542 -41.85 0.00 -1.00
N ASP A 543 -43.13 0.25 -0.69
CA ASP A 543 -43.90 -0.49 0.33
C ASP A 543 -44.07 -2.01 0.09
N ASP A 544 -43.66 -2.53 -1.07
CA ASP A 544 -43.67 -3.95 -1.45
C ASP A 544 -42.29 -4.67 -1.32
N GLU A 545 -41.19 -3.95 -1.09
CA GLU A 545 -39.85 -4.53 -0.90
C GLU A 545 -39.46 -4.49 0.58
N GLU A 546 -39.19 -5.65 1.19
CA GLU A 546 -38.76 -5.74 2.59
C GLU A 546 -37.54 -4.84 2.86
N ILE A 547 -37.62 -4.03 3.93
CA ILE A 547 -36.48 -3.23 4.42
C ILE A 547 -35.30 -4.19 4.63
N GLN A 548 -34.20 -3.97 3.92
CA GLN A 548 -32.98 -4.77 4.05
C GLN A 548 -32.32 -4.49 5.40
N HIS A 549 -32.79 -5.19 6.43
CA HIS A 549 -32.18 -5.19 7.75
C HIS A 549 -30.76 -5.75 7.66
N PHE A 550 -29.85 -5.19 8.46
CA PHE A 550 -28.46 -5.64 8.50
C PHE A 550 -28.36 -7.10 9.00
N ASP A 551 -28.02 -8.01 8.09
CA ASP A 551 -27.84 -9.44 8.34
C ASP A 551 -26.53 -9.68 9.11
N GLU A 552 -26.61 -9.64 10.45
CA GLU A 552 -25.47 -9.85 11.34
C GLU A 552 -24.84 -11.26 11.16
N GLU A 553 -25.62 -12.28 10.76
CA GLU A 553 -25.11 -13.66 10.58
C GLU A 553 -24.32 -13.82 9.27
N LYS A 554 -24.81 -13.27 8.15
CA LYS A 554 -24.04 -13.20 6.89
C LYS A 554 -22.79 -12.34 7.08
N ALA A 555 -22.90 -11.24 7.82
CA ALA A 555 -21.75 -10.39 8.11
C ALA A 555 -20.69 -11.12 8.94
N GLN A 556 -21.08 -11.77 10.04
CA GLN A 556 -20.19 -12.56 10.90
C GLN A 556 -19.47 -13.68 10.13
N ARG A 557 -20.20 -14.52 9.38
CA ARG A 557 -19.61 -15.59 8.55
C ARG A 557 -18.63 -15.05 7.49
N LEU A 558 -18.90 -13.86 6.95
CA LEU A 558 -18.01 -13.20 6.00
C LEU A 558 -16.76 -12.61 6.68
N MET A 559 -16.88 -12.10 7.91
CA MET A 559 -15.75 -11.65 8.74
C MET A 559 -14.84 -12.81 9.13
N GLU A 560 -15.40 -13.95 9.55
CA GLU A 560 -14.66 -15.19 9.89
C GLU A 560 -13.88 -15.71 8.68
N ARG A 561 -14.54 -15.84 7.52
CA ARG A 561 -13.89 -16.21 6.25
C ARG A 561 -12.77 -15.23 5.89
N ASN A 562 -12.98 -13.93 6.08
CA ASN A 562 -11.96 -12.92 5.81
C ASN A 562 -10.78 -13.03 6.77
N ALA A 563 -11.00 -13.34 8.06
CA ALA A 563 -9.94 -13.52 9.06
C ALA A 563 -9.04 -14.72 8.74
N VAL A 564 -9.64 -15.88 8.41
CA VAL A 564 -8.87 -17.06 7.95
C VAL A 564 -8.04 -16.72 6.71
N MET A 565 -8.66 -16.08 5.71
CA MET A 565 -7.94 -15.68 4.49
C MET A 565 -6.89 -14.58 4.72
N LEU A 566 -7.02 -13.77 5.77
CA LEU A 566 -6.02 -12.77 6.17
C LEU A 566 -4.80 -13.48 6.74
N GLU A 567 -4.99 -14.40 7.69
CA GLU A 567 -3.92 -15.21 8.29
C GLU A 567 -3.18 -16.06 7.23
N GLU A 568 -3.91 -16.70 6.30
CA GLU A 568 -3.33 -17.43 5.16
C GLU A 568 -2.42 -16.56 4.26
N THR A 569 -2.76 -15.27 4.11
CA THR A 569 -2.00 -14.33 3.26
C THR A 569 -0.99 -13.49 4.05
N LYS A 570 -1.03 -13.53 5.38
CA LYS A 570 -0.06 -12.88 6.29
C LYS A 570 1.35 -13.29 5.92
N ASP A 571 1.68 -14.58 5.88
CA ASP A 571 3.03 -15.06 5.51
C ASP A 571 3.30 -15.18 4.01
N THR A 572 2.69 -14.32 3.20
CA THR A 572 2.95 -14.24 1.76
C THR A 572 3.72 -12.96 1.39
N ILE A 573 4.85 -13.08 0.68
CA ILE A 573 5.61 -11.94 0.12
C ILE A 573 5.32 -11.83 -1.39
N THR A 574 4.71 -10.73 -1.82
CA THR A 574 4.58 -10.41 -3.24
C THR A 574 5.90 -9.86 -3.81
N VAL A 575 6.57 -10.62 -4.66
CA VAL A 575 7.84 -10.28 -5.31
C VAL A 575 7.67 -9.97 -6.81
N PRO A 576 8.40 -9.01 -7.39
CA PRO A 576 8.40 -8.77 -8.84
C PRO A 576 8.83 -10.00 -9.63
N ALA A 577 8.25 -10.21 -10.81
CA ALA A 577 8.59 -11.32 -11.71
C ALA A 577 10.10 -11.41 -11.98
N ALA A 578 10.77 -10.27 -12.19
CA ALA A 578 12.22 -10.20 -12.38
C ALA A 578 13.03 -10.72 -11.17
N VAL A 579 12.54 -10.55 -9.94
CA VAL A 579 13.18 -11.10 -8.72
C VAL A 579 13.01 -12.62 -8.68
N MET A 580 11.80 -13.11 -8.98
CA MET A 580 11.52 -14.56 -9.02
C MET A 580 12.32 -15.26 -10.13
N ILE A 581 12.44 -14.65 -11.31
CA ILE A 581 13.25 -15.17 -12.43
C ILE A 581 14.74 -15.19 -12.05
N ARG A 582 15.26 -14.15 -11.39
CA ARG A 582 16.65 -14.14 -10.89
C ARG A 582 16.89 -15.24 -9.85
N MET A 583 15.96 -15.43 -8.90
CA MET A 583 16.03 -16.55 -7.93
C MET A 583 16.05 -17.92 -8.63
N LEU A 584 15.15 -18.14 -9.59
CA LEU A 584 15.13 -19.38 -10.38
C LEU A 584 16.42 -19.60 -11.17
N ALA A 585 16.98 -18.56 -11.79
CA ALA A 585 18.25 -18.64 -12.53
C ALA A 585 19.43 -19.00 -11.60
N CYS A 586 19.51 -18.39 -10.41
CA CYS A 586 20.51 -18.73 -9.40
C CYS A 586 20.38 -20.20 -8.94
N ILE A 587 19.16 -20.65 -8.63
CA ILE A 587 18.88 -22.03 -8.18
C ILE A 587 19.17 -23.05 -9.30
N HIS A 588 18.88 -22.73 -10.56
CA HIS A 588 19.22 -23.57 -11.71
C HIS A 588 20.74 -23.65 -11.93
N SER A 589 21.45 -22.52 -11.85
CA SER A 589 22.92 -22.47 -11.91
C SER A 589 23.56 -23.31 -10.80
N PHE A 590 23.05 -23.21 -9.57
CA PHE A 590 23.51 -24.01 -8.43
C PHE A 590 23.25 -25.51 -8.63
N ARG A 591 22.06 -25.92 -9.08
CA ARG A 591 21.76 -27.33 -9.40
C ARG A 591 22.70 -27.90 -10.47
N ASN A 592 23.05 -27.12 -11.48
CA ASN A 592 23.97 -27.57 -12.52
C ASN A 592 25.43 -27.58 -12.05
N ARG A 593 25.84 -26.68 -11.15
CA ARG A 593 27.15 -26.76 -10.46
C ARG A 593 27.26 -28.01 -9.58
N ASN A 594 26.25 -28.32 -8.78
CA ASN A 594 26.29 -29.53 -7.95
C ASN A 594 26.26 -30.81 -8.79
N ARG A 595 25.52 -30.85 -9.90
CA ARG A 595 25.60 -31.96 -10.87
C ARG A 595 26.98 -32.08 -11.51
N GLY A 596 27.60 -30.96 -11.88
CA GLY A 596 28.97 -30.94 -12.43
C GLY A 596 30.06 -31.29 -11.43
N ASN A 597 29.81 -31.17 -10.12
CA ASN A 597 30.71 -31.68 -9.08
C ASN A 597 30.50 -33.17 -8.77
N ILE A 598 29.26 -33.67 -8.83
CA ILE A 598 28.98 -35.12 -8.67
C ILE A 598 29.59 -35.89 -9.83
N ALA A 599 29.33 -35.46 -11.08
CA ALA A 599 29.92 -36.06 -12.29
C ALA A 599 31.44 -35.88 -12.42
N ARG A 600 32.12 -35.26 -11.45
CA ARG A 600 33.59 -35.19 -11.34
C ARG A 600 34.17 -36.08 -10.26
N ILE A 601 33.32 -36.58 -9.35
CA ILE A 601 33.69 -37.61 -8.37
C ILE A 601 33.57 -38.98 -9.05
N ASP A 602 32.54 -39.16 -9.88
CA ASP A 602 32.36 -40.36 -10.71
C ASP A 602 33.44 -40.53 -11.82
N ASP A 603 34.24 -39.49 -12.10
CA ASP A 603 35.32 -39.44 -13.10
C ASP A 603 36.75 -39.58 -12.48
N GLU A 604 36.89 -39.74 -11.16
CA GLU A 604 38.20 -39.80 -10.45
C GLU A 604 38.54 -41.20 -9.85
N ASP A 605 37.72 -42.22 -10.08
CA ASP A 605 37.80 -43.57 -9.45
C ASP A 605 38.01 -44.76 -10.45
N ASP A 606 38.48 -44.49 -11.68
CA ASP A 606 38.71 -45.47 -12.79
C ASP A 606 40.14 -45.40 -13.36
#